data_AF-A0A7C8AHL0-F1
#
_entry.id   AF-A0A7C8AHL0-F1
#
_cell.length_a   1.000
_cell.length_b   1.000
_cell.length_c   1.000
_cell.angle_alpha   90.00
_cell.angle_beta   90.00
_cell.angle_gamma   90.00
#
_symmetry.space_group_name_H-M   'P 1'
#
loop_
_entity.id
_entity.type
_entity.pdbx_description
1 polymer ?
#
loop_
_entity_poly.entity_id
_entity_poly.type
_entity_poly.pdbx_seq_one_letter_code
_entity_poly.pdbx_strand_id
1 'polypeptide(L)' 'MARTDLINRKHCKDFALRWAAENRKGWQADRVSAQFLDDLNAKVRNAICSAIAHHPTVGKTIKYLF' A
#
# COMPACT_ATOMS: atom_id res chain seq x y z
N MET A 1 2.33 20.35 -0.49
CA MET A 1 3.00 19.33 -1.34
C MET A 1 1.92 18.43 -1.92
N ALA A 2 1.93 18.18 -3.23
CA ALA A 2 1.02 17.21 -3.84
C ALA A 2 1.21 15.84 -3.16
N ARG A 3 0.13 15.20 -2.71
CA ARG A 3 0.19 13.82 -2.21
C ARG A 3 0.56 12.93 -3.39
N THR A 4 1.82 12.52 -3.46
CA THR A 4 2.23 11.46 -4.38
C THR A 4 1.67 10.15 -3.83
N ASP A 5 0.66 9.62 -4.52
CA ASP A 5 0.16 8.28 -4.26
C ASP A 5 1.22 7.27 -4.72
N LEU A 6 1.67 6.44 -3.78
CA LEU A 6 2.60 5.32 -4.02
C LEU A 6 1.85 4.06 -4.45
N ILE A 7 0.52 4.06 -4.31
CA ILE A 7 -0.36 2.95 -4.68
C ILE A 7 -1.27 3.34 -5.85
N ASN A 8 -1.60 2.35 -6.68
CA ASN A 8 -2.70 2.50 -7.62
C ASN A 8 -4.04 2.34 -6.87
N ARG A 9 -4.64 3.48 -6.50
CA ARG A 9 -5.88 3.53 -5.72
C ARG A 9 -7.02 2.71 -6.34
N LYS A 10 -7.14 2.69 -7.66
CA LYS A 10 -8.18 1.92 -8.37
C LYS A 10 -7.97 0.42 -8.15
N HIS A 11 -6.76 -0.09 -8.39
CA HIS A 11 -6.46 -1.51 -8.18
C HIS A 11 -6.63 -1.93 -6.72
N CYS A 12 -6.22 -1.08 -5.78
CA CYS A 12 -6.42 -1.36 -4.35
C CYS A 12 -7.90 -1.45 -3.98
N LYS A 13 -8.74 -0.56 -4.53
CA LYS A 13 -10.19 -0.61 -4.35
C LYS A 13 -10.78 -1.90 -4.92
N ASP A 14 -10.49 -2.20 -6.18
CA ASP A 14 -11.03 -3.37 -6.89
C ASP A 14 -10.65 -4.67 -6.14
N PHE A 15 -9.40 -4.76 -5.70
CA PHE A 15 -8.92 -5.89 -4.89
C PHE A 15 -9.64 -5.98 -3.54
N ALA A 16 -9.79 -4.87 -2.82
CA ALA A 16 -10.41 -4.87 -1.50
C ALA A 16 -11.88 -5.33 -1.55
N LEU A 17 -12.64 -4.90 -2.56
CA LEU A 17 -14.03 -5.32 -2.76
C LEU A 17 -14.12 -6.80 -3.11
N ARG A 18 -13.26 -7.29 -4.02
CA ARG A 18 -13.19 -8.71 -4.37
C ARG A 18 -12.85 -9.57 -3.16
N TRP A 19 -11.80 -9.19 -2.42
CA TRP A 19 -11.39 -9.92 -1.23
C TRP A 19 -12.49 -9.95 -0.18
N ALA A 20 -13.20 -8.84 0.04
CA ALA A 20 -14.33 -8.79 0.98
C ALA A 20 -15.45 -9.76 0.57
N ALA A 21 -15.83 -9.80 -0.71
CA ALA A 21 -16.85 -10.70 -1.23
C ALA A 21 -16.46 -12.19 -1.06
N GLU A 22 -15.19 -12.52 -1.27
CA GLU A 22 -14.67 -13.89 -1.14
C GLU A 22 -14.55 -14.35 0.32
N ASN A 23 -14.17 -13.44 1.24
CA ASN A 23 -13.75 -13.81 2.60
C ASN A 23 -14.80 -13.50 3.67
N ARG A 24 -15.80 -12.66 3.38
CA ARG A 24 -16.85 -12.29 4.34
C ARG A 24 -18.22 -12.62 3.78
N LYS A 25 -18.61 -13.89 3.92
CA LYS A 25 -19.93 -14.38 3.51
C LYS A 25 -21.04 -13.54 4.14
N GLY A 26 -21.91 -12.98 3.32
CA GLY A 26 -23.02 -12.11 3.73
C GLY A 26 -22.67 -10.61 3.84
N TRP A 27 -21.40 -10.23 3.64
CA TRP A 27 -21.00 -8.83 3.61
C TRP A 27 -20.72 -8.37 2.19
N GLN A 28 -21.64 -7.60 1.62
CA GLN A 28 -21.47 -6.95 0.32
C GLN A 28 -21.07 -5.49 0.55
N ALA A 29 -19.76 -5.23 0.53
CA ALA A 29 -19.26 -3.88 0.45
C ALA A 29 -19.21 -3.46 -1.03
N ASP A 30 -19.80 -2.31 -1.36
CA ASP A 30 -19.76 -1.75 -2.73
C ASP A 30 -18.78 -0.57 -2.86
N ARG A 31 -18.26 -0.08 -1.74
CA ARG A 31 -17.44 1.12 -1.65
C ARG A 31 -16.27 0.89 -0.71
N VAL A 32 -15.18 1.60 -1.01
CA VAL A 32 -14.00 1.71 -0.18
C VAL A 32 -13.83 3.17 0.20
N SER A 33 -13.61 3.46 1.48
CA SER A 33 -13.47 4.84 1.95
C SER A 33 -12.16 5.46 1.47
N ALA A 34 -12.14 6.78 1.32
CA ALA A 34 -10.91 7.50 0.99
C ALA A 34 -9.84 7.30 2.08
N GLN A 35 -10.26 7.27 3.36
CA GLN A 35 -9.39 7.02 4.50
C GLN A 35 -8.67 5.67 4.41
N PHE A 36 -9.38 4.59 4.02
CA PHE A 36 -8.76 3.28 3.85
C PHE A 36 -7.59 3.32 2.85
N LEU A 37 -7.79 4.01 1.73
CA LEU A 37 -6.76 4.14 0.69
C LEU A 37 -5.61 5.05 1.15
N ASP A 38 -5.92 6.09 1.91
CA ASP A 38 -4.91 6.99 2.48
C ASP A 38 -4.05 6.26 3.52
N ASP A 39 -4.66 5.45 4.38
CA ASP A 39 -3.97 4.61 5.37
C ASP A 39 -3.08 3.57 4.70
N LEU A 40 -3.57 2.94 3.62
CA LEU A 40 -2.79 1.98 2.85
C LEU A 40 -1.57 2.65 2.20
N ASN A 41 -1.76 3.84 1.61
CA ASN A 41 -0.67 4.62 1.04
C ASN A 41 0.38 5.02 2.09
N ALA A 42 -0.07 5.42 3.29
CA ALA A 42 0.81 5.74 4.41
C ALA A 42 1.60 4.53 4.89
N LYS A 43 0.98 3.34 4.97
CA LYS A 43 1.66 2.09 5.32
C LYS A 43 2.74 1.72 4.31
N VAL A 44 2.43 1.81 3.00
CA VAL A 44 3.42 1.56 1.93
C VAL A 44 4.58 2.55 2.02
N ARG A 45 4.29 3.84 2.25
CA ARG A 45 5.33 4.86 2.47
C ARG A 45 6.24 4.48 3.63
N ASN A 46 5.67 4.14 4.77
CA ASN A 46 6.44 3.77 5.96
C ASN A 46 7.29 2.51 5.73
N ALA A 47 6.74 1.51 5.03
CA ALA A 47 7.48 0.31 4.65
C ALA A 47 8.66 0.62 3.72
N ILE A 48 8.47 1.50 2.73
CA ILE A 48 9.54 1.94 1.84
C ILE A 48 10.61 2.72 2.63
N CYS A 49 10.22 3.69 3.45
CA CYS A 49 11.16 4.45 4.27
C CYS A 49 11.95 3.54 5.21
N SER A 50 11.29 2.56 5.83
CA SER A 50 11.95 1.55 6.67
C SER A 50 12.92 0.72 5.84
N ALA A 51 12.52 0.19 4.68
CA ALA A 51 13.40 -0.59 3.82
C ALA A 51 14.65 0.22 3.42
N ILE A 52 14.49 1.48 3.01
CA ILE A 52 15.61 2.38 2.68
C ILE A 52 16.56 2.52 3.88
N ALA A 53 16.03 2.75 5.09
CA ALA A 53 16.85 2.91 6.29
C ALA A 53 17.64 1.64 6.65
N HIS A 54 17.08 0.46 6.39
CA HIS A 54 17.73 -0.82 6.70
C HIS A 54 18.71 -1.30 5.61
N HIS A 55 18.69 -0.71 4.42
CA HIS A 55 19.51 -1.12 3.29
C HIS A 55 20.55 -0.05 2.98
N PRO A 56 21.79 -0.19 3.49
CA PRO A 56 22.83 0.79 3.19
C PRO A 56 23.13 0.76 1.68
N THR A 57 23.31 1.95 1.11
CA THR A 57 23.67 2.09 -0.29
C THR A 57 25.08 1.59 -0.52
N VAL A 58 25.23 0.52 -1.31
CA VAL A 58 26.54 0.12 -1.84
C VAL A 58 26.65 0.72 -3.24
N GLY A 59 27.41 1.81 -3.38
CA GLY A 59 27.43 2.62 -4.60
C GLY A 59 26.17 3.47 -4.76
N LYS A 60 25.51 3.41 -5.93
CA LYS A 60 24.24 4.11 -6.25
C LYS A 60 22.99 3.21 -6.16
N THR A 61 23.11 2.07 -5.48
CA THR A 61 22.06 1.04 -5.42
C THR A 61 21.63 0.82 -3.98
N ILE A 62 20.32 0.80 -3.73
CA ILE A 62 19.74 0.31 -2.47
C ILE A 62 19.83 -1.21 -2.53
N LYS A 63 20.77 -1.79 -1.78
CA LYS A 63 21.04 -3.22 -1.79
C LYS A 63 20.76 -3.79 -0.40
N TYR A 64 20.14 -4.97 -0.35
CA TYR A 64 20.03 -5.72 0.90
C TYR A 64 21.43 -6.22 1.26
N LEU A 65 21.93 -5.82 2.44
CA LEU A 65 23.16 -6.38 3.01
C LEU A 65 22.79 -7.57 3.92
N PHE A 66 22.21 -8.62 3.35
CA PHE A 66 22.32 -9.98 3.88
C PHE A 66 22.44 -10.95 2.70
#